data_AF-A0A836NZP3-F1
#
_entry.id   AF-A0A836NZP3-F1
#
_cell.length_a   1.000
_cell.length_b   1.000
_cell.length_c   1.000
_cell.angle_alpha   90.00
_cell.angle_beta   90.00
_cell.angle_gamma   90.00
#
_symmetry.space_group_name_H-M   'P 1'
#
loop_
_entity.id
_entity.type
_entity.pdbx_description
1 polymer ?
#
loop_
_entity_poly.entity_id
_entity_poly.type
_entity_poly.pdbx_seq_one_letter_code
_entity_poly.pdbx_strand_id
1 'polypeptide(L)'
;ISRFPETERATAIFDIVETARFMMAQRLVKGVNGKLLAAREYLVFDAEVRGALIDLDQMGKVTGRVKELVESKGHSFRKEAARLLEAGLIDESVARSLEKE
;
A
#
# COMPACT_ATOMS: atom_id res chain seq x y z
N ILE A 1 -13.62 -4.27 -0.94
CA ILE A 1 -14.15 -5.64 -1.10
C ILE A 1 -15.21 -5.99 -0.03
N SER A 2 -15.04 -5.61 1.25
CA SER A 2 -16.06 -5.85 2.31
C SER A 2 -17.42 -5.19 2.06
N ARG A 3 -17.53 -4.29 1.06
CA ARG A 3 -18.78 -3.65 0.63
C ARG A 3 -19.66 -4.53 -0.26
N PHE A 4 -19.15 -5.66 -0.77
CA PHE A 4 -19.90 -6.58 -1.62
C PHE A 4 -20.52 -7.73 -0.81
N PRO A 5 -21.71 -8.24 -1.17
CA PRO A 5 -22.27 -9.48 -0.62
C PRO A 5 -21.31 -10.65 -0.79
N GLU A 6 -21.30 -11.61 0.14
CA GLU A 6 -20.34 -12.73 0.14
C GLU A 6 -20.32 -13.51 -1.18
N THR A 7 -21.49 -13.71 -1.79
CA THR A 7 -21.67 -14.41 -3.07
C THR A 7 -21.03 -13.70 -4.26
N GLU A 8 -20.82 -12.38 -4.18
CA GLU A 8 -20.30 -11.55 -5.27
C GLU A 8 -18.82 -11.18 -5.08
N ARG A 9 -18.23 -11.49 -3.92
CA ARG A 9 -16.89 -10.97 -3.58
C ARG A 9 -15.79 -11.52 -4.46
N ALA A 10 -15.87 -12.78 -4.87
CA ALA A 10 -14.87 -13.39 -5.75
C ALA A 10 -14.81 -12.66 -7.09
N THR A 11 -15.97 -12.44 -7.72
CA THR A 11 -16.08 -11.65 -8.96
C THR A 11 -15.59 -10.22 -8.76
N ALA A 12 -16.00 -9.56 -7.67
CA ALA A 12 -15.56 -8.20 -7.39
C ALA A 12 -14.04 -8.09 -7.15
N ILE A 13 -13.43 -9.09 -6.50
CA ILE A 13 -11.96 -9.16 -6.35
C ILE A 13 -11.31 -9.26 -7.71
N PHE A 14 -11.76 -10.21 -8.53
CA PHE A 14 -11.22 -10.42 -9.86
C PHE A 14 -11.29 -9.13 -10.69
N ASP A 15 -12.45 -8.48 -10.73
CA ASP A 15 -12.66 -7.25 -11.48
C ASP A 15 -11.74 -6.12 -10.98
N ILE A 16 -11.62 -5.94 -9.66
CA ILE A 16 -10.73 -4.92 -9.08
C ILE A 16 -9.27 -5.21 -9.44
N VAL A 17 -8.80 -6.45 -9.27
CA VAL A 17 -7.40 -6.81 -9.52
C VAL A 17 -7.07 -6.68 -11.00
N GLU A 18 -7.96 -7.14 -11.89
CA GLU A 18 -7.74 -7.11 -13.33
C GLU A 18 -7.76 -5.70 -13.89
N THR A 19 -8.58 -4.81 -13.34
CA THR A 19 -8.69 -3.41 -13.81
C THR A 19 -7.70 -2.46 -13.14
N ALA A 20 -7.26 -2.76 -11.92
CA ALA A 20 -6.29 -1.92 -11.22
C ALA A 20 -4.96 -1.84 -11.99
N ARG A 21 -4.41 -0.62 -12.06
CA ARG A 21 -3.08 -0.35 -12.65
C ARG A 21 -2.11 0.21 -11.61
N PHE A 22 -2.64 0.90 -10.61
CA PHE A 22 -1.86 1.56 -9.58
C PHE A 22 -2.74 1.82 -8.36
N MET A 23 -2.17 1.64 -7.17
CA MET A 23 -2.80 2.01 -5.91
C MET A 23 -1.82 2.79 -5.06
N MET A 24 -2.29 3.87 -4.45
CA MET A 24 -1.49 4.69 -3.54
C MET A 24 -2.31 5.07 -2.31
N ALA A 25 -1.70 4.88 -1.15
CA ALA A 25 -2.12 5.48 0.09
C ALA A 25 -1.22 6.70 0.38
N GLN A 26 -1.81 7.80 0.84
CA GLN A 26 -1.08 9.02 1.17
C GLN A 26 -1.45 9.49 2.56
N ARG A 27 -0.44 9.90 3.34
CA ARG A 27 -0.60 10.56 4.63
C ARG A 27 0.15 11.87 4.64
N LEU A 28 -0.45 12.88 5.27
CA LEU A 28 0.22 14.15 5.54
C LEU A 28 0.92 14.05 6.88
N VAL A 29 2.24 14.24 6.88
CA VAL A 29 3.07 14.22 8.09
C VAL A 29 3.79 15.54 8.26
N LYS A 30 4.13 15.87 9.50
CA LYS A 30 4.83 17.11 9.82
C LYS A 30 6.32 16.96 9.47
N GLY A 31 6.84 17.89 8.68
CA GLY A 31 8.26 17.96 8.37
C GLY A 31 9.03 18.75 9.44
N VAL A 32 10.35 18.62 9.41
CA VAL A 32 11.26 19.37 10.31
C VAL A 32 11.14 20.89 10.13
N ASN A 33 10.72 21.34 8.95
CA ASN A 33 10.46 22.74 8.63
C ASN A 33 9.09 23.25 9.12
N GLY A 34 8.33 22.42 9.85
CA GLY A 34 7.01 22.74 10.37
C GLY A 34 5.86 22.66 9.35
N LYS A 35 6.16 22.45 8.06
CA LYS A 35 5.16 22.27 6.99
C LYS A 35 4.72 20.81 6.90
N LEU A 36 3.57 20.57 6.27
CA LEU A 36 3.11 19.22 5.96
C LEU A 36 3.80 18.72 4.68
N LEU A 37 4.18 17.44 4.69
CA LEU A 37 4.64 16.71 3.51
C LEU A 37 3.79 15.45 3.30
N ALA A 38 3.66 15.03 2.05
CA ALA A 38 2.95 13.83 1.69
C ALA A 38 3.89 12.62 1.73
N ALA A 39 3.73 11.76 2.72
CA ALA A 39 4.30 10.41 2.72
C ALA A 39 3.37 9.49 1.91
N ARG A 40 3.93 8.69 1.00
CA ARG A 40 3.16 7.83 0.09
C ARG A 40 3.62 6.39 0.18
N GLU A 41 2.65 5.50 0.28
CA GLU A 41 2.81 4.08 0.01
C GLU A 41 2.13 3.76 -1.32
N TYR A 42 2.73 2.93 -2.15
CA TYR A 42 2.13 2.56 -3.42
C TYR A 42 2.56 1.21 -3.96
N LEU A 43 1.71 0.67 -4.82
CA LEU A 43 1.95 -0.54 -5.60
C LEU A 43 1.48 -0.33 -7.04
N VAL A 44 2.38 -0.64 -7.98
CA VAL A 44 2.04 -0.74 -9.40
C VAL A 44 1.48 -2.14 -9.64
N PHE A 45 0.31 -2.22 -10.26
CA PHE A 45 -0.33 -3.48 -10.60
C PHE A 45 0.11 -3.87 -12.01
N ASP A 46 1.33 -4.35 -12.15
CA ASP A 46 1.83 -4.93 -13.41
C ASP A 46 1.27 -6.34 -13.65
N ALA A 47 1.67 -7.00 -14.74
CA ALA A 47 1.17 -8.33 -15.09
C ALA A 47 1.51 -9.38 -14.01
N GLU A 48 2.67 -9.28 -13.38
CA GLU A 48 3.12 -10.25 -12.37
C GLU A 48 2.37 -10.05 -11.04
N VAL A 49 2.19 -8.79 -10.63
CA VAL A 49 1.40 -8.43 -9.45
C VAL A 49 -0.06 -8.84 -9.62
N ARG A 50 -0.65 -8.61 -10.80
CA ARG A 50 -2.03 -9.05 -11.09
C ARG A 50 -2.16 -10.57 -11.09
N GLY A 51 -1.25 -11.29 -11.74
CA GLY A 51 -1.24 -12.76 -11.70
C GLY A 51 -1.17 -13.31 -10.28
N ALA A 52 -0.28 -12.75 -9.45
CA ALA A 52 -0.13 -13.15 -8.06
C ALA A 52 -1.36 -12.89 -7.16
N LEU A 53 -2.29 -12.02 -7.59
CA LEU A 53 -3.51 -11.67 -6.86
C LEU A 53 -4.75 -12.37 -7.42
N ILE A 54 -4.80 -12.70 -8.72
CA ILE A 54 -5.90 -13.44 -9.36
C ILE A 54 -6.00 -14.87 -8.84
N ASP A 55 -4.86 -15.49 -8.48
CA ASP A 55 -4.82 -16.86 -7.94
C ASP A 55 -5.40 -16.98 -6.52
N LEU A 56 -5.87 -15.88 -5.92
CA LEU A 56 -6.39 -15.84 -4.56
C LEU A 56 -7.93 -15.76 -4.57
N ASP A 57 -8.56 -16.89 -4.25
CA ASP A 57 -10.01 -17.06 -4.13
C ASP A 57 -10.59 -16.52 -2.80
N GLN A 58 -9.74 -16.35 -1.77
CA GLN A 58 -10.15 -15.96 -0.42
C GLN A 58 -9.70 -14.54 -0.06
N MET A 59 -10.65 -13.69 0.33
CA MET A 59 -10.41 -12.29 0.71
C MET A 59 -9.26 -12.08 1.69
N GLY A 60 -9.20 -12.88 2.77
CA GLY A 60 -8.17 -12.75 3.80
C GLY A 60 -6.77 -12.94 3.25
N LYS A 61 -6.63 -13.81 2.24
CA LYS A 61 -5.36 -14.05 1.54
C LYS A 61 -4.98 -12.88 0.64
N VAL A 62 -5.96 -12.24 -0.02
CA VAL A 62 -5.71 -11.08 -0.90
C VAL A 62 -5.07 -9.92 -0.13
N THR A 63 -5.62 -9.54 1.03
CA THR A 63 -5.06 -8.43 1.83
C THR A 63 -3.65 -8.73 2.34
N GLY A 64 -3.38 -9.95 2.81
CA GLY A 64 -2.04 -10.36 3.22
C GLY A 64 -1.04 -10.30 2.07
N ARG A 65 -1.43 -10.86 0.91
CA ARG A 65 -0.61 -10.86 -0.30
C ARG A 65 -0.30 -9.47 -0.83
N VAL A 66 -1.27 -8.55 -0.81
CA VAL A 66 -1.03 -7.15 -1.20
C VAL A 66 0.01 -6.52 -0.28
N LYS A 67 -0.05 -6.74 1.04
CA LYS A 67 0.93 -6.20 1.99
C LYS A 67 2.34 -6.72 1.70
N GLU A 68 2.48 -8.01 1.39
CA GLU A 68 3.75 -8.60 0.95
C GLU A 68 4.27 -8.01 -0.37
N LEU A 69 3.37 -7.79 -1.34
CA LEU A 69 3.72 -7.23 -2.65
C LEU A 69 4.12 -5.76 -2.58
N VAL A 70 3.47 -4.96 -1.72
CA VAL A 70 3.90 -3.59 -1.42
C VAL A 70 5.31 -3.59 -0.85
N GLU A 71 5.60 -4.48 0.10
CA GLU A 71 6.92 -4.54 0.75
C GLU A 71 8.01 -5.06 -0.20
N SER A 72 7.71 -6.02 -1.07
CA SER A 72 8.71 -6.63 -1.96
C SER A 72 8.89 -5.88 -3.28
N LYS A 73 7.80 -5.42 -3.91
CA LYS A 73 7.78 -4.82 -5.26
C LYS A 73 7.34 -3.37 -5.30
N GLY A 74 6.53 -2.96 -4.33
CA GLY A 74 6.07 -1.60 -4.19
C GLY A 74 6.99 -0.75 -3.30
N HIS A 75 6.38 0.31 -2.79
CA HIS A 75 7.00 1.25 -1.87
C HIS A 75 6.12 1.36 -0.64
N SER A 76 6.50 0.69 0.45
CA SER A 76 5.74 0.71 1.71
C SER A 76 5.95 1.99 2.49
N PHE A 77 5.07 2.27 3.45
CA PHE A 77 5.28 3.38 4.39
C PHE A 77 6.57 3.23 5.21
N ARG A 78 7.01 2.00 5.48
CA ARG A 78 8.31 1.73 6.11
C ARG A 78 9.48 2.23 5.25
N LYS A 79 9.46 1.91 3.95
CA LYS A 79 10.47 2.41 2.99
C LYS A 79 10.39 3.93 2.85
N GLU A 80 9.18 4.49 2.83
CA GLU A 80 8.97 5.93 2.75
C GLU A 80 9.48 6.66 4.00
N ALA A 81 9.24 6.12 5.20
CA ALA A 81 9.75 6.65 6.45
C ALA A 81 11.28 6.71 6.45
N ALA A 82 11.94 5.61 6.08
CA ALA A 82 13.40 5.56 5.97
C ALA A 82 13.93 6.59 4.97
N ARG A 83 13.34 6.67 3.77
CA ARG A 83 13.73 7.64 2.73
C ARG A 83 13.59 9.10 3.20
N LEU A 84 12.48 9.43 3.84
CA LEU A 84 12.21 10.78 4.32
C LEU A 84 13.10 11.17 5.50
N LEU A 85 13.41 10.20 6.39
CA LEU A 85 14.31 10.40 7.52
C LEU A 85 15.76 10.59 7.07
N GLU A 86 16.24 9.75 6.15
CA GLU A 86 17.58 9.87 5.55
C GLU A 86 17.76 11.21 4.82
N ALA A 87 16.70 11.68 4.15
CA ALA A 87 16.69 12.99 3.50
C ALA A 87 16.57 14.18 4.47
N GLY A 88 16.44 13.95 5.79
CA GLY A 88 16.30 14.99 6.80
C GLY A 88 14.98 15.77 6.70
N LEU A 89 13.95 15.21 6.07
CA LEU A 89 12.66 15.89 5.87
C LEU A 89 11.71 15.70 7.05
N ILE A 90 11.86 14.60 7.79
CA ILE A 90 11.11 14.25 8.99
C ILE A 90 12.05 13.90 10.14
N ASP A 91 11.54 13.96 11.36
CA ASP A 91 12.26 13.46 12.54
C ASP A 91 11.97 11.97 12.80
N GLU A 92 12.70 11.38 13.74
CA GLU A 92 12.52 9.96 14.09
C GLU A 92 11.14 9.65 14.68
N SER A 93 10.49 10.61 15.34
CA SER A 93 9.14 10.41 15.90
C SER A 93 8.12 10.21 14.79
N VAL A 94 8.20 11.05 13.76
CA VAL A 94 7.37 10.96 12.57
C VAL A 94 7.68 9.68 11.78
N ALA A 95 8.96 9.33 11.61
CA ALA A 95 9.36 8.10 10.95
C ALA A 95 8.77 6.85 11.65
N ARG A 96 8.92 6.75 12.98
CA ARG A 96 8.34 5.65 13.79
C ARG A 96 6.81 5.60 13.71
N SER A 97 6.13 6.71 13.47
CA SER A 97 4.67 6.74 13.32
C SER A 97 4.19 6.22 11.95
N LEU A 98 5.03 6.32 10.93
CA LEU A 98 4.77 5.78 9.59
C LEU A 98 5.04 4.27 9.53
N GLU A 99 6.03 3.75 10.26
CA GLU A 99 6.40 2.33 10.26
C GLU A 99 5.38 1.41 10.96
N LYS A 100 4.49 1.94 11.81
CA LYS A 100 3.55 1.16 12.62
C LYS A 100 2.26 0.74 11.90
N GLU A 101 2.13 1.03 10.61
CA GLU A 101 0.99 0.63 9.76
C GLU A 101 1.29 -0.64 8.94
#